data_AF-A0A0H5R9X9-F1
#
_entry.id   AF-A0A0H5R9X9-F1
#
_cell.length_a   1.000
_cell.length_b   1.000
_cell.length_c   1.000
_cell.angle_alpha   90.00
_cell.angle_beta   90.00
_cell.angle_gamma   90.00
#
_symmetry.space_group_name_H-M   'P 1'
#
loop_
_entity.id
_entity.type
_entity.pdbx_description
1 polymer ?
#
loop_
_entity_poly.entity_id
_entity_poly.type
_entity_poly.pdbx_seq_one_letter_code
_entity_poly.pdbx_strand_id
1 'polypeptide(L)'
;MPSCPVDYDENSRSGIDVGHQEVQRIIEELEAIYVMSHSEWLAAIPISSFICAQLGYEDIDELEDAIHGTFEEFLRILPQVQIKQSDDGEQERLLFRIIDQTGNPHKMVLKISERQQLWNVLLKSPTGVVQIPELEFEISADGRRRIDTIWGYLASSALDLEVRLQQRENDQHDDPDTVQELALLRQVVDGLSDLRDLKYEWTLVVSDESGATRFTDMSLVDIPN
;
A
#
# COMPACT_ATOMS: atom_id res chain seq x y z
N MET A 1 -2.96 -5.56 -39.63
CA MET A 1 -2.28 -5.26 -38.36
C MET A 1 -2.67 -3.85 -37.95
N PRO A 2 -3.71 -3.65 -37.13
CA PRO A 2 -3.95 -2.35 -36.54
C PRO A 2 -3.20 -2.28 -35.21
N SER A 3 -2.17 -1.45 -35.18
CA SER A 3 -1.52 -0.96 -33.97
C SER A 3 -2.52 -0.11 -33.19
N CYS A 4 -2.89 -0.55 -31.98
CA CYS A 4 -3.53 0.34 -31.00
C CYS A 4 -2.43 1.19 -30.34
N PRO A 5 -2.48 2.53 -30.44
CA PRO A 5 -1.81 3.38 -29.48
C PRO A 5 -2.70 3.40 -28.25
N VAL A 6 -2.27 2.73 -27.18
CA VAL A 6 -2.83 3.00 -25.85
C VAL A 6 -2.06 4.23 -25.37
N ASP A 7 -2.56 5.40 -25.75
CA ASP A 7 -2.20 6.64 -25.06
C ASP A 7 -2.77 6.50 -23.63
N TYR A 8 -1.94 5.95 -22.74
CA TYR A 8 -2.18 6.06 -21.31
C TYR A 8 -2.03 7.54 -20.99
N ASP A 9 -3.16 8.20 -20.76
CA ASP A 9 -3.21 9.56 -20.27
C ASP A 9 -2.63 9.57 -18.84
N GLU A 10 -1.31 9.79 -18.73
CA GLU A 10 -0.58 9.98 -17.46
C GLU A 10 -1.05 11.24 -16.70
N ASN A 11 -1.89 12.08 -17.31
CA ASN A 11 -2.21 13.43 -16.87
C ASN A 11 -3.42 13.59 -15.92
N SER A 12 -3.80 12.55 -15.16
CA SER A 12 -4.85 12.67 -14.12
C SER A 12 -4.44 12.05 -12.78
N ARG A 13 -3.14 11.99 -12.47
CA ARG A 13 -2.63 11.38 -11.23
C ARG A 13 -1.94 12.41 -10.35
N SER A 14 -2.73 13.32 -9.77
CA SER A 14 -2.33 14.07 -8.59
C SER A 14 -2.62 13.21 -7.37
N GLY A 15 -1.65 12.42 -6.94
CA GLY A 15 -1.80 11.53 -5.80
C GLY A 15 -0.46 10.93 -5.44
N ILE A 16 -0.10 11.06 -4.16
CA ILE A 16 1.14 10.53 -3.61
C ILE A 16 1.24 9.03 -3.88
N ASP A 17 2.33 8.60 -4.50
CA ASP A 17 2.56 7.20 -4.82
C ASP A 17 3.25 6.49 -3.64
N VAL A 18 2.40 5.95 -2.76
CA VAL A 18 2.75 5.25 -1.52
C VAL A 18 3.64 4.02 -1.76
N GLY A 19 3.64 3.45 -2.97
CA GLY A 19 4.44 2.28 -3.32
C GLY A 19 5.93 2.59 -3.54
N HIS A 20 6.31 3.86 -3.68
CA HIS A 20 7.72 4.24 -3.89
C HIS A 20 8.59 4.01 -2.65
N GLN A 21 9.82 3.58 -2.90
CA GLN A 21 10.83 3.36 -1.87
C GLN A 21 11.07 4.61 -1.01
N GLU A 22 11.03 5.80 -1.59
CA GLU A 22 11.21 7.07 -0.87
C GLU A 22 10.06 7.29 0.13
N VAL A 23 8.82 7.07 -0.28
CA VAL A 23 7.65 7.16 0.60
C VAL A 23 7.73 6.16 1.74
N GLN A 24 8.18 4.92 1.49
CA GLN A 24 8.39 3.93 2.55
C GLN A 24 9.42 4.40 3.59
N ARG A 25 10.54 4.99 3.15
CA ARG A 25 11.55 5.54 4.07
C ARG A 25 11.00 6.68 4.91
N ILE A 26 10.17 7.55 4.32
CA ILE A 26 9.53 8.65 5.04
C ILE A 26 8.54 8.11 6.08
N ILE A 27 7.77 7.06 5.76
CA ILE A 27 6.86 6.39 6.71
C ILE A 27 7.65 5.81 7.88
N GLU A 28 8.74 5.09 7.61
CA GLU A 28 9.59 4.48 8.65
C GLU A 28 10.16 5.54 9.60
N GLU A 29 10.67 6.65 9.05
CA GLU A 29 11.20 7.75 9.86
C GLU A 29 10.09 8.46 10.65
N LEU A 30 8.93 8.74 10.04
CA LEU A 30 7.77 9.32 10.72
C LEU A 30 7.36 8.49 11.95
N GLU A 31 7.36 7.17 11.81
CA GLU A 31 7.04 6.24 12.90
C GLU A 31 8.12 6.22 13.98
N ALA A 32 9.39 6.20 13.60
CA ALA A 32 10.51 6.28 14.54
C ALA A 32 10.44 7.57 15.37
N ILE A 33 10.22 8.71 14.72
CA ILE A 33 10.05 10.02 15.37
C ILE A 33 8.88 9.99 16.34
N TYR A 34 7.73 9.45 15.92
CA TYR A 34 6.54 9.38 16.77
C TYR A 34 6.80 8.59 18.05
N VAL A 35 7.41 7.41 17.94
CA VAL A 35 7.80 6.58 19.09
C VAL A 35 8.78 7.32 20.00
N MET A 36 9.76 8.02 19.44
CA MET A 36 10.77 8.77 20.21
C MET A 36 10.21 10.03 20.89
N SER A 37 9.15 10.63 20.35
CA SER A 37 8.59 11.89 20.84
C SER A 37 7.91 11.78 22.21
N HIS A 38 7.45 10.58 22.59
CA HIS A 38 6.60 10.32 23.76
C HIS A 38 5.37 11.26 23.89
N SER A 39 4.96 11.89 22.79
CA SER A 39 3.86 12.87 22.74
C SER A 39 2.67 12.27 22.03
N GLU A 40 1.46 12.55 22.52
CA GLU A 40 0.25 11.99 21.90
C GLU A 40 -0.07 12.63 20.55
N TRP A 41 0.21 13.93 20.39
CA TRP A 41 -0.02 14.68 19.16
C TRP A 41 1.23 15.46 18.79
N LEU A 42 1.62 15.37 17.52
CA LEU A 42 2.78 16.06 16.95
C LEU A 42 2.34 17.12 15.95
N ALA A 43 3.04 18.26 15.94
CA ALA A 43 2.81 19.29 14.94
C ALA A 43 3.46 18.91 13.61
N ALA A 44 2.72 18.96 12.51
CA ALA A 44 3.19 18.49 11.21
C ALA A 44 4.42 19.26 10.71
N ILE A 45 4.43 20.59 10.81
CA ILE A 45 5.51 21.44 10.25
C ILE A 45 6.87 21.18 10.94
N PRO A 46 7.00 21.18 12.28
CA PRO A 46 8.28 20.83 12.91
C PRO A 46 8.74 19.42 12.56
N ILE A 47 7.82 18.46 12.41
CA ILE A 47 8.17 17.09 12.06
C ILE A 47 8.61 16.97 10.61
N SER A 48 7.96 17.64 9.65
CA SER A 48 8.40 17.62 8.25
C SER A 48 9.80 18.21 8.10
N SER A 49 10.10 19.31 8.80
CA SER A 49 11.46 19.88 8.85
C SER A 49 12.49 18.91 9.46
N PHE A 50 12.09 18.15 10.48
CA PHE A 50 12.96 17.16 11.11
C PHE A 50 13.24 15.97 10.19
N ILE A 51 12.22 15.46 9.49
CA ILE A 51 12.33 14.42 8.45
C ILE A 51 13.27 14.88 7.34
N CYS A 52 13.14 16.14 6.87
CA CYS A 52 14.04 16.70 5.86
C CYS A 52 15.49 16.59 6.30
N ALA A 53 15.79 17.06 7.52
CA ALA A 53 17.14 17.02 8.07
C ALA A 53 17.69 15.60 8.26
N GLN A 54 16.86 14.61 8.59
CA GLN A 54 17.30 13.22 8.80
C GLN A 54 17.51 12.45 7.51
N LEU A 55 16.61 12.62 6.53
CA LEU A 55 16.64 11.91 5.26
C LEU A 55 17.50 12.61 4.20
N GLY A 56 17.90 13.87 4.48
CA GLY A 56 18.83 14.63 3.64
C GLY A 56 18.15 15.49 2.58
N TYR A 57 16.88 15.83 2.75
CA TYR A 57 16.18 16.81 1.91
C TYR A 57 16.61 18.24 2.30
N GLU A 58 16.84 19.10 1.32
CA GLU A 58 17.24 20.50 1.48
C GLU A 58 16.16 21.31 2.20
N ASP A 59 14.90 21.13 1.79
CA ASP A 59 13.73 21.78 2.36
C ASP A 59 12.45 20.92 2.20
N ILE A 60 11.33 21.49 2.62
CA ILE A 60 10.02 20.83 2.54
C ILE A 60 9.57 20.69 1.08
N ASP A 61 9.97 21.61 0.18
CA ASP A 61 9.57 21.56 -1.22
C ASP A 61 10.21 20.32 -1.90
N GLU A 62 11.48 20.01 -1.61
CA GLU A 62 12.13 18.78 -2.10
C GLU A 62 11.47 17.51 -1.53
N LEU A 63 11.07 17.51 -0.26
CA LEU A 63 10.32 16.41 0.35
C LEU A 63 8.96 16.21 -0.34
N GLU A 64 8.24 17.30 -0.60
CA GLU A 64 6.91 17.29 -1.25
C GLU A 64 7.00 16.87 -2.72
N ASP A 65 8.08 17.25 -3.41
CA ASP A 65 8.38 16.76 -4.76
C ASP A 65 8.65 15.24 -4.75
N ALA A 66 9.40 14.73 -3.77
CA ALA A 66 9.73 13.31 -3.64
C ALA A 66 8.51 12.43 -3.35
N ILE A 67 7.51 12.95 -2.63
CA ILE A 67 6.25 12.24 -2.38
C ILE A 67 5.17 12.57 -3.42
N HIS A 68 5.45 13.47 -4.37
CA HIS A 68 4.51 13.95 -5.39
C HIS A 68 3.20 14.52 -4.79
N GLY A 69 3.32 15.29 -3.71
CA GLY A 69 2.18 15.91 -3.02
C GLY A 69 2.60 16.64 -1.76
N THR A 70 1.65 17.29 -1.10
CA THR A 70 1.94 18.01 0.15
C THR A 70 2.14 17.04 1.32
N PHE A 71 2.91 17.46 2.32
CA PHE A 71 3.10 16.65 3.53
C PHE A 71 1.77 16.42 4.27
N GLU A 72 0.84 17.38 4.20
CA GLU A 72 -0.51 17.21 4.75
C GLU A 72 -1.30 16.11 4.02
N GLU A 73 -1.30 16.10 2.69
CA GLU A 73 -1.93 15.04 1.90
C GLU A 73 -1.30 13.68 2.24
N PHE A 74 0.02 13.63 2.41
CA PHE A 74 0.73 12.42 2.82
C PHE A 74 0.30 11.91 4.19
N LEU A 75 0.12 12.78 5.18
CA LEU A 75 -0.42 12.35 6.47
C LEU A 75 -1.87 11.83 6.33
N ARG A 76 -2.67 12.37 5.41
CA ARG A 76 -4.09 12.01 5.23
C ARG A 76 -4.29 10.65 4.59
N ILE A 77 -3.38 10.23 3.72
CA ILE A 77 -3.49 8.95 3.00
C ILE A 77 -3.03 7.75 3.84
N LEU A 78 -2.33 7.95 4.95
CA LEU A 78 -1.83 6.86 5.80
C LEU A 78 -2.94 6.29 6.70
N PRO A 79 -3.27 4.98 6.61
CA PRO A 79 -4.38 4.38 7.36
C PRO A 79 -4.30 4.53 8.88
N GLN A 80 -3.07 4.56 9.41
CA GLN A 80 -2.76 4.63 10.83
C GLN A 80 -2.65 6.06 11.37
N VAL A 81 -2.71 7.08 10.51
CA VAL A 81 -2.53 8.47 10.94
C VAL A 81 -3.89 9.12 11.20
N GLN A 82 -3.99 9.81 12.34
CA GLN A 82 -5.10 10.70 12.65
C GLN A 82 -4.62 12.13 12.64
N ILE A 83 -5.45 13.01 12.08
CA ILE A 83 -5.14 14.43 11.94
C ILE A 83 -6.21 15.25 12.64
N LYS A 84 -5.78 16.34 13.26
CA LYS A 84 -6.63 17.36 13.85
C LYS A 84 -6.06 18.74 13.55
N GLN A 85 -6.93 19.69 13.26
CA GLN A 85 -6.55 21.11 13.26
C GLN A 85 -6.75 21.67 14.68
N SER A 86 -5.73 22.33 15.21
CA SER A 86 -5.82 23.12 16.44
C SER A 86 -5.77 24.60 16.07
N ASP A 87 -6.74 25.35 16.55
CA ASP A 87 -6.73 26.81 16.53
C ASP A 87 -6.61 27.28 17.98
N ASP A 88 -5.40 27.68 18.36
CA ASP A 88 -5.10 28.23 19.68
C ASP A 88 -5.26 29.78 19.70
N GLY A 89 -5.86 30.36 18.65
CA GLY A 89 -6.15 31.80 18.53
C GLY A 89 -5.03 32.66 17.96
N GLU A 90 -3.80 32.12 17.82
CA GLU A 90 -2.66 32.82 17.21
C GLU A 90 -2.27 32.26 15.83
N GLN A 91 -2.34 30.94 15.64
CA GLN A 91 -2.02 30.25 14.38
C GLN A 91 -2.77 28.92 14.30
N GLU A 92 -3.33 28.62 13.12
CA GLU A 92 -3.80 27.27 12.80
C GLU A 92 -2.61 26.31 12.72
N ARG A 93 -2.71 25.17 13.41
CA ARG A 93 -1.68 24.13 13.42
C ARG A 93 -2.29 22.79 13.06
N LEU A 94 -1.67 22.13 12.08
CA LEU A 94 -1.95 20.74 11.75
C LEU A 94 -1.24 19.85 12.78
N LEU A 95 -2.02 19.10 13.55
CA LEU A 95 -1.53 18.09 14.47
C LEU A 95 -1.84 16.70 13.92
N PHE A 96 -0.94 15.76 14.12
CA PHE A 96 -1.18 14.36 13.79
C PHE A 96 -0.76 13.43 14.92
N ARG A 97 -1.28 12.21 14.89
CA ARG A 97 -0.85 11.10 15.75
C ARG A 97 -0.89 9.79 14.99
N ILE A 98 -0.01 8.87 15.36
CA ILE A 98 -0.01 7.51 14.82
C ILE A 98 -0.74 6.60 15.79
N ILE A 99 -1.73 5.89 15.25
CA ILE A 99 -2.49 4.90 15.98
C ILE A 99 -1.88 3.53 15.73
N ASP A 100 -1.28 2.97 16.77
CA ASP A 100 -0.90 1.57 16.79
C ASP A 100 -2.04 0.76 17.44
N GLN A 101 -3.14 0.58 16.70
CA GLN A 101 -4.29 -0.16 17.21
C GLN A 101 -4.06 -1.66 16.97
N THR A 102 -3.57 -2.35 18.00
CA THR A 102 -3.81 -3.78 18.13
C THR A 102 -5.26 -3.97 18.55
N GLY A 103 -6.02 -4.68 17.72
CA GLY A 103 -7.45 -4.84 17.85
C GLY A 103 -7.85 -6.30 18.07
N ASN A 104 -9.15 -6.55 18.01
CA ASN A 104 -9.60 -7.93 17.89
C ASN A 104 -9.24 -8.49 16.50
N PRO A 105 -8.98 -9.81 16.41
CA PRO A 105 -8.90 -10.49 15.13
C PRO A 105 -10.11 -10.14 14.28
N HIS A 106 -9.89 -9.79 13.03
CA HIS A 106 -10.98 -9.48 12.13
C HIS A 106 -10.65 -9.86 10.69
N LYS A 107 -11.72 -10.00 9.92
CA LYS A 107 -11.67 -10.24 8.48
C LYS A 107 -12.32 -9.04 7.80
N MET A 108 -11.64 -8.50 6.81
CA MET A 108 -12.12 -7.43 5.94
C MET A 108 -12.38 -8.01 4.56
N VAL A 109 -13.49 -7.62 3.95
CA VAL A 109 -13.87 -8.02 2.59
C VAL A 109 -14.15 -6.76 1.80
N LEU A 110 -13.43 -6.57 0.71
CA LEU A 110 -13.57 -5.44 -0.19
C LEU A 110 -13.86 -5.94 -1.60
N LYS A 111 -15.03 -5.60 -2.12
CA LYS A 111 -15.39 -5.88 -3.51
C LYS A 111 -14.86 -4.77 -4.41
N ILE A 112 -14.02 -5.15 -5.38
CA ILE A 112 -13.44 -4.25 -6.37
C ILE A 112 -14.30 -4.28 -7.63
N SER A 113 -15.00 -3.18 -7.88
CA SER A 113 -15.84 -2.92 -9.05
C SER A 113 -15.46 -1.66 -9.81
N GLU A 114 -14.63 -0.79 -9.22
CA GLU A 114 -14.19 0.46 -9.81
C GLU A 114 -12.67 0.64 -9.72
N ARG A 115 -12.06 1.22 -10.76
CA ARG A 115 -10.60 1.42 -10.81
C ARG A 115 -10.08 2.29 -9.67
N GLN A 116 -10.88 3.23 -9.18
CA GLN A 116 -10.48 4.10 -8.07
C GLN A 116 -10.19 3.30 -6.79
N GLN A 117 -10.87 2.17 -6.58
CA GLN A 117 -10.69 1.33 -5.40
C GLN A 117 -9.32 0.67 -5.37
N LEU A 118 -8.68 0.41 -6.51
CA LEU A 118 -7.32 -0.13 -6.58
C LEU A 118 -6.27 0.79 -5.95
N TRP A 119 -6.58 2.09 -5.86
CA TRP A 119 -5.73 3.10 -5.24
C TRP A 119 -6.01 3.29 -3.75
N ASN A 120 -6.96 2.54 -3.17
CA ASN A 120 -7.13 2.54 -1.72
C ASN A 120 -5.85 1.99 -1.07
N VAL A 121 -5.39 2.67 -0.04
CA VAL A 121 -4.16 2.32 0.68
C VAL A 121 -4.50 1.32 1.77
N LEU A 122 -3.76 0.22 1.79
CA LEU A 122 -3.84 -0.84 2.78
C LEU A 122 -2.55 -0.84 3.61
N LEU A 123 -2.72 -0.75 4.92
CA LEU A 123 -1.70 -1.15 5.87
C LEU A 123 -1.91 -2.62 6.20
N LYS A 124 -0.98 -3.46 5.76
CA LYS A 124 -0.92 -4.89 6.12
C LYS A 124 -0.01 -5.05 7.34
N SER A 125 -0.55 -5.62 8.41
CA SER A 125 0.24 -5.94 9.60
C SER A 125 1.18 -7.13 9.35
N PRO A 126 2.17 -7.37 10.24
CA PRO A 126 3.05 -8.54 10.17
C PRO A 126 2.32 -9.90 10.13
N THR A 127 1.13 -9.98 10.74
CA THR A 127 0.28 -11.18 10.80
C THR A 127 -0.86 -11.17 9.78
N GLY A 128 -1.02 -10.07 9.04
CA GLY A 128 -2.06 -9.93 8.02
C GLY A 128 -1.83 -10.86 6.84
N VAL A 129 -2.92 -11.44 6.35
CA VAL A 129 -2.97 -12.29 5.15
C VAL A 129 -3.94 -11.66 4.16
N VAL A 130 -3.53 -11.56 2.90
CA VAL A 130 -4.35 -11.01 1.82
C VAL A 130 -4.68 -12.12 0.83
N GLN A 131 -5.94 -12.27 0.47
CA GLN A 131 -6.45 -13.34 -0.37
C GLN A 131 -7.28 -12.78 -1.51
N ILE A 132 -7.17 -13.42 -2.67
CA ILE A 132 -8.00 -13.17 -3.85
C ILE A 132 -8.65 -14.51 -4.23
N PRO A 133 -9.86 -14.80 -3.72
CA PRO A 133 -10.50 -16.10 -3.88
C PRO A 133 -10.67 -16.52 -5.33
N GLU A 134 -10.96 -15.58 -6.23
CA GLU A 134 -11.20 -15.83 -7.66
C GLU A 134 -9.95 -16.32 -8.41
N LEU A 135 -8.75 -16.02 -7.89
CA LEU A 135 -7.47 -16.51 -8.43
C LEU A 135 -6.87 -17.64 -7.60
N GLU A 136 -7.53 -18.06 -6.50
CA GLU A 136 -6.96 -18.95 -5.49
C GLU A 136 -5.57 -18.48 -5.03
N PHE A 137 -5.38 -17.16 -4.94
CA PHE A 137 -4.11 -16.51 -4.64
C PHE A 137 -4.09 -15.94 -3.24
N GLU A 138 -2.94 -16.06 -2.57
CA GLU A 138 -2.71 -15.54 -1.22
C GLU A 138 -1.33 -14.88 -1.11
N ILE A 139 -1.30 -13.71 -0.47
CA ILE A 139 -0.10 -13.09 0.11
C ILE A 139 -0.11 -13.39 1.60
N SER A 140 0.70 -14.36 2.00
CA SER A 140 0.75 -14.84 3.38
C SER A 140 1.39 -13.82 4.34
N ALA A 141 1.29 -14.10 5.64
CA ALA A 141 2.00 -13.35 6.66
C ALA A 141 3.52 -13.58 6.52
N ASP A 142 4.28 -12.50 6.41
CA ASP A 142 5.73 -12.49 6.19
C ASP A 142 6.49 -11.84 7.36
N GLY A 143 5.79 -11.50 8.44
CA GLY A 143 6.35 -10.83 9.61
C GLY A 143 6.73 -9.37 9.37
N ARG A 144 6.40 -8.81 8.21
CA ARG A 144 6.71 -7.41 7.86
C ARG A 144 5.43 -6.61 7.79
N ARG A 145 5.50 -5.40 8.37
CA ARG A 145 4.47 -4.39 8.17
C ARG A 145 4.73 -3.72 6.83
N ARG A 146 3.68 -3.51 6.04
CA ARG A 146 3.76 -2.83 4.73
C ARG A 146 2.56 -1.91 4.58
N ILE A 147 2.77 -0.75 3.99
CA ILE A 147 1.71 0.17 3.58
C ILE A 147 1.84 0.35 2.09
N ASP A 148 0.78 0.03 1.34
CA ASP A 148 0.80 0.20 -0.11
C ASP A 148 -0.64 0.31 -0.62
N THR A 149 -0.80 0.74 -1.87
CA THR A 149 -2.08 0.64 -2.56
C THR A 149 -2.42 -0.81 -2.86
N ILE A 150 -3.71 -1.13 -3.01
CA ILE A 150 -4.15 -2.46 -3.46
C ILE A 150 -3.46 -2.81 -4.80
N TRP A 151 -3.38 -1.84 -5.71
CA TRP A 151 -2.64 -2.00 -6.97
C TRP A 151 -1.17 -2.36 -6.73
N GLY A 152 -0.49 -1.69 -5.80
CA GLY A 152 0.90 -1.92 -5.45
C GLY A 152 1.14 -3.32 -4.87
N TYR A 153 0.22 -3.82 -4.03
CA TYR A 153 0.26 -5.22 -3.60
C TYR A 153 0.19 -6.18 -4.80
N LEU A 154 -0.77 -6.01 -5.71
CA LEU A 154 -0.91 -6.84 -6.90
C LEU A 154 0.33 -6.78 -7.81
N ALA A 155 0.86 -5.57 -8.04
CA ALA A 155 2.01 -5.35 -8.90
C ALA A 155 3.27 -6.00 -8.32
N SER A 156 3.53 -5.83 -7.03
CA SER A 156 4.67 -6.49 -6.36
C SER A 156 4.54 -8.01 -6.36
N SER A 157 3.35 -8.56 -6.11
CA SER A 157 3.11 -9.99 -6.16
C SER A 157 3.31 -10.57 -7.57
N ALA A 158 2.86 -9.87 -8.61
CA ALA A 158 3.08 -10.29 -9.98
C ALA A 158 4.59 -10.33 -10.30
N LEU A 159 5.34 -9.28 -9.92
CA LEU A 159 6.78 -9.22 -10.14
C LEU A 159 7.54 -10.34 -9.40
N ASP A 160 7.19 -10.61 -8.13
CA ASP A 160 7.82 -11.68 -7.34
C ASP A 160 7.60 -13.05 -8.00
N LEU A 161 6.39 -13.29 -8.52
CA LEU A 161 6.06 -14.51 -9.26
C LEU A 161 6.77 -14.59 -10.62
N GLU A 162 6.89 -13.48 -11.35
CA GLU A 162 7.65 -13.41 -12.61
C GLU A 162 9.13 -13.72 -12.41
N VAL A 163 9.75 -13.18 -11.36
CA VAL A 163 11.14 -13.49 -11.01
C VAL A 163 11.29 -14.97 -10.69
N ARG A 164 10.36 -15.55 -9.91
CA ARG A 164 10.34 -16.98 -9.59
C ARG A 164 10.16 -17.84 -10.85
N LEU A 165 9.28 -17.42 -11.77
CA LEU A 165 9.07 -18.07 -13.05
C LEU A 165 10.38 -18.10 -13.86
N GLN A 166 11.04 -16.96 -14.02
CA GLN A 166 12.29 -16.85 -14.77
C GLN A 166 13.41 -17.71 -14.18
N GLN A 167 13.51 -17.78 -12.85
CA GLN A 167 14.48 -18.65 -12.17
C GLN A 167 14.24 -20.12 -12.50
N ARG A 168 12.98 -20.57 -12.41
CA ARG A 168 12.60 -21.96 -12.68
C ARG A 168 12.77 -22.35 -14.15
N GLU A 169 12.53 -21.44 -15.09
CA GLU A 169 12.74 -21.69 -16.52
C GLU A 169 14.21 -21.90 -16.88
N ASN A 170 15.12 -21.19 -16.20
CA ASN A 170 16.56 -21.37 -16.38
C ASN A 170 17.06 -22.71 -15.83
N ASP A 171 16.35 -23.31 -14.87
CA ASP A 171 16.74 -24.57 -14.23
C ASP A 171 16.44 -25.84 -15.08
N GLN A 172 15.89 -25.69 -16.31
CA GLN A 172 15.68 -26.74 -17.33
C GLN A 172 15.39 -28.16 -16.79
N HIS A 173 14.30 -28.33 -16.05
CA HIS A 173 13.77 -29.64 -15.69
C HIS A 173 12.52 -29.96 -16.52
N ASP A 174 12.63 -30.93 -17.44
CA ASP A 174 11.50 -31.47 -18.24
C ASP A 174 10.59 -32.41 -17.42
N ASP A 175 10.59 -32.27 -16.09
CA ASP A 175 9.73 -33.05 -15.22
C ASP A 175 8.26 -32.54 -15.34
N PRO A 176 7.26 -33.44 -15.49
CA PRO A 176 5.87 -33.06 -15.67
C PRO A 176 5.30 -32.15 -14.57
N ASP A 177 5.73 -32.33 -13.32
CA ASP A 177 5.24 -31.53 -12.20
C ASP A 177 5.80 -30.10 -12.29
N THR A 178 7.04 -29.95 -12.76
CA THR A 178 7.66 -28.63 -12.98
C THR A 178 6.95 -27.86 -14.11
N VAL A 179 6.63 -28.54 -15.21
CA VAL A 179 5.88 -27.93 -16.32
C VAL A 179 4.50 -27.44 -15.86
N GLN A 180 3.83 -28.23 -15.01
CA GLN A 180 2.54 -27.85 -14.43
C GLN A 180 2.66 -26.67 -13.45
N GLU A 181 3.69 -26.65 -12.59
CA GLU A 181 3.98 -25.51 -11.68
C GLU A 181 4.18 -24.22 -12.49
N LEU A 182 4.99 -24.25 -13.55
CA LEU A 182 5.26 -23.11 -14.41
C LEU A 182 4.01 -22.59 -15.12
N ALA A 183 3.14 -23.48 -15.61
CA ALA A 183 1.89 -23.12 -16.24
C ALA A 183 0.94 -22.41 -15.25
N LEU A 184 0.86 -22.91 -14.00
CA LEU A 184 0.06 -22.28 -12.94
C LEU A 184 0.61 -20.90 -12.57
N LEU A 185 1.93 -20.77 -12.40
CA LEU A 185 2.57 -19.49 -12.10
C LEU A 185 2.26 -18.45 -13.19
N ARG A 186 2.39 -18.82 -14.47
CA ARG A 186 2.03 -17.96 -15.60
C ARG A 186 0.57 -17.53 -15.56
N GLN A 187 -0.34 -18.47 -15.30
CA GLN A 187 -1.76 -18.18 -15.18
C GLN A 187 -2.07 -17.19 -14.05
N VAL A 188 -1.41 -17.32 -12.89
CA VAL A 188 -1.60 -16.39 -11.77
C VAL A 188 -1.03 -15.01 -12.09
N VAL A 189 0.15 -14.92 -12.72
CA VAL A 189 0.73 -13.63 -13.16
C VAL A 189 -0.20 -12.91 -14.13
N ASP A 190 -0.71 -13.61 -15.15
CA ASP A 190 -1.68 -13.07 -16.10
C ASP A 190 -2.98 -12.66 -15.38
N GLY A 191 -3.46 -13.48 -14.44
CA GLY A 191 -4.61 -13.17 -13.60
C GLY A 191 -4.44 -11.89 -12.80
N LEU A 192 -3.30 -11.70 -12.12
CA LEU A 192 -2.99 -10.47 -11.37
C LEU A 192 -2.96 -9.23 -12.27
N SER A 193 -2.50 -9.37 -13.50
CA SER A 193 -2.55 -8.31 -14.51
C SER A 193 -4.00 -7.96 -14.87
N ASP A 194 -4.85 -8.96 -15.10
CA ASP A 194 -6.28 -8.78 -15.39
C ASP A 194 -7.03 -8.08 -14.24
N LEU A 195 -6.68 -8.38 -12.99
CA LEU A 195 -7.25 -7.73 -11.79
C LEU A 195 -6.84 -6.26 -11.70
N ARG A 196 -5.56 -5.95 -11.98
CA ARG A 196 -5.03 -4.58 -12.00
C ARG A 196 -5.70 -3.73 -13.08
N ASP A 197 -6.01 -4.34 -14.22
CA ASP A 197 -6.72 -3.68 -15.31
C ASP A 197 -8.23 -3.61 -15.07
N LEU A 198 -8.74 -4.28 -14.03
CA LEU A 198 -10.15 -4.43 -13.71
C LEU A 198 -10.95 -4.98 -14.89
N LYS A 199 -10.48 -6.07 -15.50
CA LYS A 199 -11.21 -6.72 -16.61
C LYS A 199 -12.53 -7.36 -16.17
N TYR A 200 -12.62 -7.73 -14.89
CA TYR A 200 -13.82 -8.24 -14.23
C TYR A 200 -13.82 -7.80 -12.76
N GLU A 201 -14.99 -7.77 -12.13
CA GLU A 201 -15.10 -7.50 -10.69
C GLU A 201 -14.53 -8.66 -9.88
N TRP A 202 -13.89 -8.36 -8.75
CA TRP A 202 -13.24 -9.37 -7.91
C TRP A 202 -13.23 -8.97 -6.44
N THR A 203 -12.83 -9.89 -5.57
CA THR A 203 -12.91 -9.72 -4.13
C THR A 203 -11.52 -9.75 -3.50
N LEU A 204 -11.19 -8.72 -2.74
CA LEU A 204 -10.03 -8.71 -1.86
C LEU A 204 -10.47 -9.08 -0.45
N VAL A 205 -9.89 -10.13 0.10
CA VAL A 205 -10.14 -10.57 1.47
C VAL A 205 -8.87 -10.37 2.27
N VAL A 206 -8.97 -9.68 3.41
CA VAL A 206 -7.83 -9.48 4.31
C VAL A 206 -8.19 -10.00 5.68
N SER A 207 -7.40 -10.91 6.22
CA SER A 207 -7.58 -11.44 7.58
C SER A 207 -6.36 -11.10 8.42
N ASP A 208 -6.60 -10.64 9.63
CA ASP A 208 -5.52 -10.28 10.55
C ASP A 208 -5.87 -10.66 11.98
N GLU A 209 -5.01 -11.49 12.59
CA GLU A 209 -5.14 -11.93 13.98
C GLU A 209 -4.77 -10.82 14.99
N SER A 210 -3.91 -9.88 14.61
CA SER A 210 -3.48 -8.77 15.49
C SER A 210 -4.48 -7.61 15.54
N GLY A 211 -5.38 -7.55 14.57
CA GLY A 211 -6.32 -6.45 14.39
C GLY A 211 -5.70 -5.11 13.98
N ALA A 212 -4.42 -5.09 13.55
CA ALA A 212 -3.71 -3.86 13.19
C ALA A 212 -3.82 -3.49 11.71
N THR A 213 -4.22 -4.43 10.85
CA THR A 213 -4.42 -4.21 9.41
C THR A 213 -5.63 -3.30 9.17
N ARG A 214 -5.50 -2.32 8.27
CA ARG A 214 -6.60 -1.40 7.95
C ARG A 214 -6.43 -0.73 6.58
N PHE A 215 -7.55 -0.40 5.95
CA PHE A 215 -7.57 0.49 4.79
C PHE A 215 -7.70 1.97 5.21
N THR A 216 -7.21 2.87 4.35
CA THR A 216 -7.43 4.31 4.50
C THR A 216 -8.91 4.64 4.34
N ASP A 217 -9.53 4.21 3.23
CA ASP A 217 -10.97 4.30 3.04
C ASP A 217 -11.64 2.98 3.45
N MET A 218 -12.44 3.05 4.52
CA MET A 218 -13.21 1.93 5.06
C MET A 218 -14.67 1.93 4.61
N SER A 219 -15.13 2.90 3.79
CA SER A 219 -16.54 3.08 3.46
C SER A 219 -17.15 1.91 2.68
N LEU A 220 -16.34 1.22 1.87
CA LEU A 220 -16.73 0.08 1.05
C LEU A 220 -16.19 -1.26 1.59
N VAL A 221 -15.54 -1.25 2.75
CA VAL A 221 -14.95 -2.43 3.38
C VAL A 221 -15.98 -3.05 4.31
N ASP A 222 -16.36 -4.29 4.05
CA ASP A 222 -17.21 -5.07 4.93
C ASP A 222 -16.37 -5.80 5.98
N ILE A 223 -16.81 -5.75 7.23
CA ILE A 223 -16.20 -6.47 8.36
C ILE A 223 -17.25 -7.45 8.87
N PRO A 224 -17.28 -8.69 8.34
CA PRO A 224 -18.21 -9.71 8.83
C PRO A 224 -18.04 -9.93 10.34
N ASN A 225 -19.17 -9.95 11.05
CA ASN A 225 -19.27 -10.24 12.49
C ASN A 225 -18.88 -11.68 12.84
#